data_AF-A0A9P7HJ74-F1
#
_entry.id   AF-A0A9P7HJ74-F1
#
_cell.length_a   1.000
_cell.length_b   1.000
_cell.length_c   1.000
_cell.angle_alpha   90.00
_cell.angle_beta   90.00
_cell.angle_gamma   90.00
#
_symmetry.space_group_name_H-M   'P 1'
#
loop_
_entity.id
_entity.type
_entity.pdbx_description
1 polymer ?
#
loop_
_entity_poly.entity_id
_entity_poly.type
_entity_poly.pdbx_seq_one_letter_code
_entity_poly.pdbx_strand_id
1 'polypeptide(L)'
;MFSNAIVGGVMEDIDASPGDPLFYIHHGFIDRLWWKWQSENLNGRLYQLGGPSAQGGTEELTLDYVLTTYGIRPNVTVKEVMDIQGGVLCYKYDY
;
A
#
# COMPACT_ATOMS: atom_id res chain seq x y z
N MET A 1 9.51 0.82 9.97
CA MET A 1 8.96 2.18 10.09
C MET A 1 9.59 3.03 8.99
N PHE A 2 8.90 3.20 7.86
CA PHE A 2 9.27 4.20 6.87
C PHE A 2 8.52 5.47 7.28
N SER A 3 9.25 6.55 7.58
CA SER A 3 8.69 7.74 8.20
C SER A 3 8.55 8.86 7.17
N ASN A 4 7.35 9.41 7.02
CA ASN A 4 7.11 10.63 6.23
C ASN A 4 7.77 11.87 6.87
N ALA A 5 8.17 11.77 8.15
CA ALA A 5 8.73 12.87 8.94
C ALA A 5 10.08 13.42 8.42
N ILE A 6 10.79 12.70 7.56
CA ILE A 6 12.06 13.19 6.99
C ILE A 6 11.84 14.37 6.03
N VAL A 7 10.66 14.45 5.41
CA VAL A 7 10.32 15.58 4.51
C VAL A 7 9.91 16.82 5.33
N GLY A 8 9.24 16.62 6.47
CA GLY A 8 8.73 17.69 7.32
C GLY A 8 7.50 18.39 6.76
N GLY A 9 6.98 19.38 7.48
CA GLY A 9 5.77 20.11 7.06
C GLY A 9 4.53 19.22 7.06
N VAL A 10 3.64 19.39 6.08
CA VAL A 10 2.39 18.60 6.00
C VAL A 10 2.67 17.10 5.81
N MET A 11 3.84 16.73 5.25
CA MET A 11 4.25 15.33 5.15
C MET A 11 4.51 14.66 6.51
N GLU A 12 4.84 15.41 7.57
CA GLU A 12 5.03 14.82 8.91
C GLU A 12 3.72 14.40 9.57
N ASP A 13 2.61 15.04 9.19
CA ASP A 13 1.28 14.73 9.68
C ASP A 13 0.75 13.47 8.98
N ILE A 14 0.52 12.40 9.75
CA ILE A 14 0.10 11.09 9.22
C ILE A 14 -1.23 11.21 8.45
N ASP A 15 -2.16 12.03 8.94
CA ASP A 15 -3.50 12.15 8.38
C ASP A 15 -3.55 13.15 7.22
N ALA A 16 -2.77 14.24 7.32
CA ALA A 16 -2.76 15.32 6.33
C ALA A 16 -1.69 15.15 5.23
N SER A 17 -0.76 14.20 5.37
CA SER A 17 0.35 13.99 4.42
C SER A 17 -0.06 13.89 2.93
N PRO A 18 -1.22 13.34 2.53
CA PRO A 18 -1.66 13.35 1.12
C PRO A 18 -1.92 14.75 0.54
N GLY A 19 -1.96 15.80 1.39
CA GLY A 19 -2.08 17.19 0.99
C GLY A 19 -0.81 17.79 0.37
N ASP A 20 0.35 17.16 0.58
CA ASP A 20 1.60 17.53 -0.11
C ASP A 20 1.76 16.69 -1.40
N PRO A 21 1.97 17.29 -2.58
CA PRO A 21 2.17 16.54 -3.82
C PRO A 21 3.33 15.53 -3.78
N LEU A 22 4.34 15.73 -2.93
CA LEU A 22 5.45 14.79 -2.74
C LEU A 22 4.99 13.44 -2.17
N PHE A 23 3.84 13.39 -1.49
CA PHE A 23 3.25 12.16 -0.96
C PHE A 23 3.13 11.07 -2.02
N TYR A 24 2.62 11.41 -3.20
CA TYR A 24 2.33 10.43 -4.25
C TYR A 24 3.60 9.83 -4.85
N ILE A 25 4.65 10.64 -5.00
CA ILE A 25 5.95 10.16 -5.49
C ILE A 25 6.67 9.35 -4.40
N HIS A 26 6.58 9.80 -3.15
CA HIS A 26 7.10 9.06 -2.00
C HIS A 26 6.49 7.65 -1.94
N HIS A 27 5.16 7.56 -1.91
CA HIS A 27 4.46 6.27 -1.86
C HIS A 27 4.62 5.45 -3.14
N GLY A 28 4.76 6.08 -4.31
CA GLY A 28 5.10 5.39 -5.54
C GLY A 28 6.46 4.69 -5.49
N PHE A 29 7.45 5.28 -4.78
CA PHE A 29 8.73 4.62 -4.55
C PHE A 29 8.64 3.50 -3.51
N ILE A 30 7.85 3.66 -2.45
CA ILE A 30 7.59 2.60 -1.47
C ILE A 30 6.93 1.38 -2.13
N ASP A 31 5.92 1.60 -2.97
CA ASP A 31 5.26 0.53 -3.72
C ASP A 31 6.23 -0.17 -4.68
N ARG A 32 7.10 0.58 -5.37
CA ARG A 32 8.20 0.00 -6.16
C ARG A 32 9.11 -0.92 -5.34
N LEU A 33 9.50 -0.52 -4.13
CA LEU A 33 10.33 -1.35 -3.27
C LEU A 33 9.58 -2.61 -2.82
N TRP A 34 8.30 -2.48 -2.52
CA TRP A 34 7.43 -3.60 -2.16
C TRP A 34 7.31 -4.61 -3.31
N TRP A 35 7.02 -4.14 -4.53
CA TRP A 35 6.94 -5.00 -5.70
C TRP A 35 8.28 -5.69 -6.01
N LYS A 36 9.40 -4.98 -5.87
CA LYS A 36 10.73 -5.57 -6.00
C LYS A 36 10.93 -6.73 -5.01
N TRP A 37 10.53 -6.54 -3.75
CA TRP A 37 10.59 -7.59 -2.74
C TRP A 37 9.66 -8.78 -3.05
N GLN A 38 8.43 -8.54 -3.51
CA GLN A 38 7.51 -9.62 -3.92
C GLN A 38 8.09 -10.41 -5.11
N SER A 39 8.69 -9.72 -6.08
CA SER A 39 9.22 -10.30 -7.32
C SER A 39 10.36 -11.30 -7.11
N GLU A 40 11.09 -11.24 -5.99
CA GLU A 40 12.12 -12.22 -5.66
C GLU A 40 11.55 -13.63 -5.38
N ASN A 41 10.29 -13.75 -4.94
CA ASN A 41 9.60 -15.02 -4.77
C ASN A 41 8.08 -14.83 -4.83
N LEU A 42 7.53 -14.63 -6.03
CA LEU A 42 6.10 -14.38 -6.21
C LEU A 42 5.22 -15.48 -5.61
N ASN A 43 5.61 -16.75 -5.74
CA ASN A 43 4.84 -17.88 -5.22
C ASN A 43 4.66 -17.83 -3.70
N GLY A 44 5.65 -17.31 -2.96
CA GLY A 44 5.59 -17.20 -1.50
C GLY A 44 5.17 -15.82 -0.99
N ARG A 45 5.44 -14.75 -1.74
CA ARG A 45 5.34 -13.37 -1.26
C ARG A 45 4.16 -12.59 -1.81
N LEU A 46 3.57 -13.01 -2.94
CA LEU A 46 2.51 -12.24 -3.59
C LEU A 46 1.33 -11.99 -2.65
N TYR A 47 0.92 -13.00 -1.90
CA TYR A 47 -0.18 -12.90 -0.93
C TYR A 47 0.31 -13.03 0.52
N GLN A 48 1.56 -12.68 0.79
CA GLN A 48 2.07 -12.66 2.16
C GLN A 48 1.57 -11.40 2.87
N LEU A 49 0.91 -11.58 4.00
CA LEU A 49 0.36 -10.51 4.86
C LEU A 49 0.55 -10.85 6.34
N GLY A 50 0.43 -9.84 7.20
CA GLY A 50 0.43 -10.03 8.65
C GLY A 50 0.14 -8.73 9.40
N GLY A 51 -0.36 -8.86 10.63
CA GLY A 51 -0.70 -7.75 11.49
C GLY A 51 -2.21 -7.42 11.45
N PRO A 52 -2.66 -6.58 12.40
CA PRO A 52 -4.07 -6.27 12.55
C PRO A 52 -4.60 -5.36 11.44
N SER A 53 -5.89 -5.46 11.16
CA SER A 53 -6.59 -4.64 10.15
C SER A 53 -6.75 -3.16 10.56
N ALA A 54 -6.54 -2.85 11.84
CA ALA A 54 -6.65 -1.51 12.40
C ALA A 54 -5.50 -1.20 13.37
N GLN A 55 -5.13 0.09 13.47
CA GLN A 55 -4.12 0.53 14.44
C GLN A 55 -4.59 0.25 15.88
N GLY A 56 -3.79 -0.50 16.63
CA GLY A 56 -4.16 -0.95 17.99
C GLY A 56 -5.21 -2.06 18.03
N GLY A 57 -5.67 -2.56 16.88
CA GLY A 57 -6.60 -3.68 16.79
C GLY A 57 -5.93 -5.03 17.06
N THR A 58 -6.76 -6.05 17.31
CA THR A 58 -6.34 -7.44 17.51
C THR A 58 -6.83 -8.39 16.42
N GLU A 59 -7.71 -7.91 15.54
CA GLU A 59 -8.23 -8.70 14.43
C GLU A 59 -7.22 -8.68 13.28
N GLU A 60 -6.67 -9.85 12.95
CA GLU A 60 -5.70 -9.99 11.87
C GLU A 60 -6.31 -9.62 10.52
N LEU A 61 -5.52 -8.92 9.69
CA LEU A 61 -5.88 -8.62 8.32
C LEU A 61 -6.02 -9.92 7.52
N THR A 62 -6.94 -9.95 6.55
CA THR A 62 -7.10 -11.07 5.62
C THR A 62 -7.12 -10.55 4.18
N LEU A 63 -6.94 -11.46 3.22
CA LEU A 63 -7.00 -11.14 1.80
C LEU A 63 -8.40 -10.66 1.36
N ASP A 64 -9.45 -11.11 2.04
CA ASP A 64 -10.84 -10.77 1.72
C ASP A 64 -11.29 -9.46 2.39
N TYR A 65 -10.42 -8.83 3.19
CA TYR A 65 -10.71 -7.54 3.80
C TYR A 65 -10.95 -6.49 2.71
N VAL A 66 -12.05 -5.74 2.85
CA VAL A 66 -12.47 -4.72 1.88
C VAL A 66 -11.81 -3.39 2.20
N LEU A 67 -10.98 -2.91 1.27
CA LEU A 67 -10.41 -1.58 1.27
C LEU A 67 -11.42 -0.59 0.67
N THR A 68 -11.60 0.53 1.36
CA THR A 68 -12.46 1.64 0.92
C THR A 68 -11.65 2.92 0.84
N THR A 69 -11.95 3.72 -0.19
CA THR A 69 -11.45 5.09 -0.33
C THR A 69 -12.56 6.11 -0.07
N TYR A 70 -13.55 5.74 0.74
CA TYR A 70 -14.72 6.55 1.09
C TYR A 70 -15.46 7.12 -0.14
N GLY A 71 -15.56 6.32 -1.20
CA GLY A 71 -16.27 6.66 -2.43
C GLY A 71 -15.45 7.36 -3.51
N ILE A 72 -14.16 7.62 -3.29
CA ILE A 72 -13.26 8.19 -4.33
C ILE A 72 -13.04 7.18 -5.47
N ARG A 73 -12.93 5.89 -5.13
CA ARG A 73 -12.83 4.76 -6.05
C ARG A 73 -13.73 3.61 -5.58
N PRO A 74 -14.12 2.70 -6.49
CA PRO A 74 -14.81 1.47 -6.11
C PRO A 74 -14.04 0.70 -5.03
N ASN A 75 -14.78 0.06 -4.13
CA ASN A 75 -14.20 -0.79 -3.10
C ASN A 75 -13.55 -2.01 -3.74
N VAL A 76 -12.41 -2.41 -3.20
CA VAL A 76 -11.64 -3.58 -3.63
C VAL A 76 -11.16 -4.33 -2.40
N THR A 77 -10.91 -5.62 -2.53
CA THR A 77 -10.30 -6.43 -1.48
C THR A 77 -8.79 -6.24 -1.45
N VAL A 78 -8.15 -6.56 -0.32
CA VAL A 78 -6.67 -6.62 -0.23
C VAL A 78 -6.12 -7.52 -1.34
N LYS A 79 -6.72 -8.69 -1.56
CA LYS A 79 -6.31 -9.65 -2.59
C LYS A 79 -6.19 -9.02 -3.99
N GLU A 80 -7.13 -8.18 -4.36
CA GLU A 80 -7.19 -7.55 -5.69
C GLU A 80 -6.09 -6.52 -5.92
N VAL A 81 -5.51 -5.94 -4.86
CA VAL A 81 -4.46 -4.93 -4.95
C VAL A 81 -3.05 -5.46 -4.66
N MET A 82 -2.91 -6.72 -4.24
CA MET A 82 -1.60 -7.34 -3.97
C MET A 82 -0.80 -7.65 -5.24
N ASP A 83 -1.47 -7.81 -6.38
CA ASP A 83 -0.86 -8.08 -7.69
C ASP A 83 -0.99 -6.83 -8.59
N ILE A 84 0.13 -6.15 -8.86
CA ILE A 84 0.13 -4.92 -9.66
C ILE A 84 -0.09 -5.17 -11.17
N GLN A 85 0.05 -6.43 -11.60
CA GLN A 85 -0.12 -6.87 -12.99
C GLN A 85 -1.40 -7.69 -13.20
N GLY A 86 -2.19 -7.89 -12.14
CA GLY A 86 -3.37 -8.72 -12.14
C GLY A 86 -4.61 -8.02 -11.60
N GLY A 87 -5.79 -8.56 -11.92
CA GLY A 87 -7.07 -8.09 -11.39
C GLY A 87 -7.40 -6.66 -11.83
N VAL A 88 -7.47 -5.75 -10.84
CA VAL A 88 -7.89 -4.34 -11.03
C VAL A 88 -6.72 -3.39 -11.36
N LEU A 89 -5.48 -3.88 -11.29
CA LEU A 89 -4.26 -3.13 -11.57
C LEU A 89 -3.60 -3.65 -12.85
N CYS A 90 -2.83 -2.80 -13.54
CA CYS A 90 -2.11 -3.18 -14.76
C CYS A 90 -0.94 -2.21 -15.02
N TYR A 91 0.01 -2.14 -14.09
CA TYR A 91 1.20 -1.30 -14.25
C TYR A 91 2.49 -2.08 -13.95
N LYS A 92 3.61 -1.48 -14.33
CA LYS A 92 4.95 -1.98 -14.05
C LYS A 92 5.87 -0.81 -13.66
N TYR A 93 6.89 -1.11 -12.87
CA TYR A 93 8.00 -0.20 -12.66
C TYR A 93 9.14 -0.52 -13.62
N ASP A 94 9.74 0.52 -14.18
CA ASP A 94 11.00 0.38 -14.88
C ASP A 94 12.16 0.41 -13.86
N TYR A 95 13.19 -0.40 -14.13
CA TYR A 95 14.33 -0.63 -13.23
C TYR A 95 15.65 -0.31 -13.90
#